data_AF-A0A9X0R449-F1
#
_entry.id   AF-A0A9X0R449-F1
#
_cell.length_a   1.000
_cell.length_b   1.000
_cell.length_c   1.000
_cell.angle_alpha   90.00
_cell.angle_beta   90.00
_cell.angle_gamma   90.00
#
_symmetry.space_group_name_H-M   'P 1'
#
loop_
_entity.id
_entity.type
_entity.pdbx_description
1 polymer ?
#
loop_
_entity_poly.entity_id
_entity_poly.type
_entity_poly.pdbx_seq_one_letter_code
_entity_poly.pdbx_strand_id
1 'polypeptide(L)' 'MITKREANQQQSLAAFLAKKAEFDALLADLQQMSEDHFGADPEAVLWGQVGNLESYTEQMRRATDAYFKRGEHAE' A
#
# COMPACT_ATOMS: atom_id res chain seq x y z
N MET A 1 -12.65 -31.97 -18.57
CA MET A 1 -12.51 -30.80 -19.46
C MET A 1 -12.89 -29.58 -18.66
N ILE A 2 -11.99 -28.61 -18.46
CA ILE A 2 -12.31 -27.39 -17.70
C ILE A 2 -13.16 -26.48 -18.61
N THR A 3 -14.25 -25.94 -18.08
CA THR A 3 -15.10 -25.01 -18.84
C THR A 3 -14.42 -23.65 -19.03
N LYS A 4 -14.83 -22.89 -20.04
CA LYS A 4 -14.32 -21.53 -20.29
C LYS A 4 -14.45 -20.61 -19.06
N ARG A 5 -15.51 -20.80 -18.25
CA ARG A 5 -15.74 -20.02 -17.02
C ARG A 5 -14.73 -20.36 -15.94
N GLU A 6 -14.47 -21.65 -15.72
CA GLU A 6 -13.49 -22.10 -14.74
C GLU A 6 -12.07 -21.66 -15.11
N ALA A 7 -11.71 -21.71 -16.40
CA ALA A 7 -10.42 -21.20 -16.89
C ALA A 7 -10.29 -19.69 -16.64
N ASN A 8 -11.34 -18.91 -16.95
CA ASN A 8 -11.35 -17.46 -16.71
C ASN A 8 -11.23 -17.14 -15.20
N GLN A 9 -11.92 -17.88 -14.33
CA GLN A 9 -11.79 -17.69 -12.88
C GLN A 9 -10.37 -17.98 -12.37
N GLN A 10 -9.72 -19.04 -12.86
CA GLN A 10 -8.34 -19.34 -12.49
C GLN A 10 -7.38 -18.24 -12.95
N GLN A 11 -7.57 -17.68 -14.15
CA GLN A 11 -6.76 -16.57 -14.65
C GLN A 11 -6.96 -15.30 -13.82
N SER A 12 -8.20 -14.95 -13.48
CA SER A 12 -8.49 -13.79 -12.62
C SER A 12 -7.90 -13.97 -11.22
N LEU A 13 -7.99 -15.17 -10.64
CA LEU A 13 -7.38 -15.46 -9.34
C LEU A 13 -5.86 -15.34 -9.38
N ALA A 14 -5.22 -15.90 -10.41
CA ALA A 14 -3.77 -15.80 -10.57
C ALA A 14 -3.32 -14.34 -10.71
N ALA A 15 -4.03 -13.54 -11.51
CA ALA A 15 -3.74 -12.11 -11.66
C ALA A 15 -3.93 -11.33 -10.35
N PHE A 16 -4.98 -11.63 -9.58
CA PHE A 16 -5.21 -11.03 -8.28
C PHE A 16 -4.10 -11.36 -7.28
N LEU A 17 -3.70 -12.64 -7.18
CA LEU A 17 -2.64 -13.07 -6.28
C LEU A 17 -1.28 -12.46 -6.64
N ALA A 18 -0.98 -12.33 -7.94
CA ALA A 18 0.22 -11.63 -8.39
C ALA A 18 0.22 -10.17 -7.91
N LYS A 19 -0.90 -9.44 -8.12
CA LYS A 19 -1.01 -8.05 -7.67
C LYS A 19 -0.98 -7.91 -6.15
N LYS A 20 -1.54 -8.87 -5.42
CA LYS A 20 -1.44 -8.91 -3.96
C LYS A 20 0.01 -9.11 -3.51
N ALA A 21 0.74 -10.04 -4.12
CA ALA A 21 2.15 -10.28 -3.78
C ALA A 21 3.03 -9.05 -4.06
N GLU A 22 2.79 -8.34 -5.17
CA GLU A 22 3.43 -7.05 -5.45
C GLU A 22 3.12 -6.01 -4.36
N PHE A 23 1.86 -5.91 -3.94
CA PHE A 23 1.45 -4.98 -2.87
C PHE A 23 2.05 -5.35 -1.50
N ASP A 24 2.07 -6.64 -1.15
CA ASP A 24 2.65 -7.12 0.10
C ASP A 24 4.17 -6.84 0.16
N ALA A 25 4.88 -6.96 -0.98
CA ALA A 25 6.29 -6.62 -1.08
C ALA A 25 6.55 -5.12 -0.84
N LEU A 26 5.72 -4.24 -1.44
CA LEU A 26 5.81 -2.80 -1.20
C LEU A 26 5.52 -2.45 0.27
N LEU A 27 4.58 -3.14 0.92
CA LEU A 27 4.34 -2.95 2.36
C LEU A 27 5.54 -3.36 3.21
N ALA A 28 6.21 -4.46 2.86
CA ALA A 28 7.41 -4.90 3.57
C ALA A 28 8.55 -3.86 3.44
N ASP A 29 8.75 -3.31 2.24
CA ASP A 29 9.75 -2.25 2.02
C ASP A 29 9.42 -0.99 2.85
N LEU A 30 8.15 -0.56 2.86
CA LEU A 30 7.71 0.58 3.66
C LEU A 30 7.88 0.34 5.16
N GLN A 31 7.61 -0.87 5.64
CA GLN A 31 7.83 -1.25 7.03
C GLN A 31 9.31 -1.16 7.39
N GLN A 32 10.19 -1.70 6.53
CA GLN A 32 11.64 -1.63 6.74
C GLN A 32 12.16 -0.18 6.74
N MET A 33 11.65 0.68 5.85
CA MET A 33 11.96 2.11 5.86
C MET A 33 11.50 2.79 7.15
N SER A 34 10.31 2.46 7.65
CA SER A 34 9.80 3.00 8.91
C SER A 34 10.67 2.58 10.11
N GLU A 35 11.11 1.33 10.14
CA GLU A 35 12.05 0.82 11.15
C GLU A 35 13.40 1.54 11.10
N ASP A 36 13.87 1.91 9.90
CA ASP A 36 15.08 2.71 9.67
C ASP A 36 14.84 4.24 9.81
N HIS A 37 13.72 4.66 10.41
CA HIS A 37 13.35 6.07 10.59
C HIS A 37 13.33 6.88 9.28
N PHE A 38 12.99 6.22 8.17
CA PHE A 38 13.03 6.77 6.82
C PHE A 38 14.43 7.31 6.43
N GLY A 39 15.49 6.72 7.00
CA GLY A 39 16.87 7.15 6.86
C GLY A 39 17.14 8.52 7.50
N ALA A 40 16.24 9.02 8.35
CA ALA A 40 16.44 10.26 9.08
C ALA A 40 17.29 10.01 10.32
N ASP A 41 18.32 10.82 10.47
CA ASP A 41 19.08 10.88 11.70
C ASP A 41 18.28 11.68 12.75
N PRO A 42 18.01 11.11 13.94
CA PRO A 42 17.17 11.76 14.96
C PRO A 42 17.79 13.04 15.54
N GLU A 43 19.11 13.20 15.45
CA GLU A 43 19.83 14.38 15.94
C GLU A 43 19.97 15.46 14.85
N ALA A 44 19.84 15.09 13.57
CA ALA A 44 19.98 15.99 12.42
C ALA A 44 18.68 16.15 11.59
N VAL A 45 17.54 15.67 12.07
CA VAL A 45 16.27 15.73 11.32
C VAL A 45 15.83 17.16 11.03
N LEU A 46 15.48 17.44 9.77
CA LEU A 46 15.05 18.77 9.32
C LEU A 46 13.57 18.79 8.90
N TRP A 47 12.96 19.99 8.90
CA TRP A 47 11.58 20.21 8.46
C TRP A 47 11.28 19.67 7.05
N GLY A 48 12.28 19.63 6.16
CA GLY A 48 12.13 19.03 4.83
C GLY A 48 11.84 17.52 4.86
N GLN A 49 12.41 16.79 5.83
CA GLN A 49 12.14 15.36 6.02
C GLN A 49 10.74 15.11 6.58
N VAL A 50 10.27 16.02 7.44
CA VAL A 50 8.89 15.99 7.95
C VAL A 50 7.90 16.12 6.79
N GLY A 51 8.08 17.09 5.90
CA GLY A 51 7.20 17.29 4.74
C GLY A 51 7.15 16.09 3.79
N ASN A 52 8.29 15.41 3.58
CA ASN A 52 8.33 14.17 2.79
C ASN A 52 7.51 13.06 3.46
N LEU A 53 7.67 12.88 4.77
CA LEU A 53 6.93 11.88 5.54
C LEU A 53 5.42 12.17 5.59
N GLU A 54 5.02 13.44 5.69
CA GLU A 54 3.63 13.86 5.59
C GLU A 54 3.02 13.44 4.25
N SER A 55 3.73 13.68 3.14
CA SER A 55 3.27 13.30 1.80
C SER A 55 3.07 11.79 1.64
N TYR A 56 3.99 10.97 2.15
CA TYR A 56 3.84 9.50 2.12
C TYR A 56 2.68 9.04 3.00
N THR A 57 2.53 9.62 4.18
CA THR A 57 1.45 9.31 5.12
C THR A 57 0.08 9.64 4.54
N GLU A 58 -0.06 10.80 3.88
CA GLU A 58 -1.29 11.18 3.19
C GLU A 58 -1.67 10.21 2.07
N GLN A 59 -0.70 9.73 1.30
CA GLN A 59 -0.95 8.73 0.24
C GLN A 59 -1.47 7.41 0.82
N MET A 60 -0.86 6.91 1.90
CA MET A 60 -1.32 5.70 2.58
C MET A 60 -2.71 5.89 3.18
N ARG A 61 -2.99 7.06 3.77
CA ARG A 61 -4.31 7.41 4.29
C ARG A 61 -5.36 7.40 3.18
N ARG A 62 -5.12 8.05 2.04
CA ARG A 62 -6.04 8.02 0.88
C ARG A 62 -6.34 6.60 0.40
N ALA A 63 -5.33 5.74 0.29
CA ALA A 63 -5.51 4.35 -0.11
C ALA A 63 -6.37 3.57 0.90
N THR A 64 -6.16 3.82 2.19
CA THR A 64 -6.87 3.18 3.30
C THR A 64 -8.32 3.66 3.40
N ASP A 65 -8.56 4.97 3.30
CA ASP A 65 -9.91 5.56 3.30
C ASP A 65 -10.75 5.06 2.11
N ALA A 66 -10.14 4.92 0.93
CA ALA A 66 -10.78 4.33 -0.24
C ALA A 66 -11.20 2.87 0.00
N TYR A 67 -10.36 2.07 0.67
CA TYR A 67 -10.69 0.69 1.02
C TYR A 67 -11.81 0.59 2.05
N PHE A 68 -11.77 1.42 3.10
CA PHE A 68 -12.77 1.43 4.16
C PHE A 68 -14.06 2.20 3.82
N LYS A 69 -14.18 2.76 2.60
CA LYS A 69 -15.31 3.59 2.16
C LYS A 69 -15.64 4.76 3.11
N ARG A 70 -14.64 5.31 3.80
CA ARG A 70 -14.82 6.48 4.69
C ARG A 70 -15.19 7.77 3.94
N GLY A 71 -15.24 7.73 2.61
CA GLY A 71 -15.65 8.84 1.75
C GLY A 71 -17.08 8.78 1.20
N GLU A 72 -17.90 7.77 1.49
CA GLU A 72 -19.29 7.72 0.94
C GLU A 72 -20.39 7.20 1.89
N HIS A 73 -20.09 6.87 3.16
CA HIS A 73 -21.11 6.62 4.20
C HIS A 73 -20.65 7.13 5.58
N ALA A 74 -20.28 8.40 5.65
CA ALA A 74 -20.12 9.12 6.92
C ALA A 74 -21.17 10.23 7.13
N GLU A 75 -22.23 10.25 6.31
CA GLU A 75 -23.47 11.01 6.52
C GLU A 75 -24.69 10.14 6.19
#